data_AF-E2BSG0-F1
#
_entry.id   AF-E2BSG0-F1
#
_cell.length_a   1.000
_cell.length_b   1.000
_cell.length_c   1.000
_cell.angle_alpha   90.00
_cell.angle_beta   90.00
_cell.angle_gamma   90.00
#
_symmetry.space_group_name_H-M   'P 1'
#
loop_
_entity.id
_entity.type
_entity.pdbx_description
1 polymer ?
#
loop_
_entity_poly.entity_id
_entity_poly.type
_entity_poly.pdbx_seq_one_letter_code
_entity_poly.pdbx_strand_id
1 'polypeptide(L)' 'QELMEDDFDRRIQFCEELMHRCDNNANFLNFVIFSDEATFQINGAANRHNCKYWSDKNLHWMSDLRTQYPQILNVWTG' A
#
# COMPACT_ATOMS: atom_id res chain seq x y z
N GLN A 1 -13.40 -2.46 3.81
CA GLN A 1 -14.01 -1.44 2.96
C GLN A 1 -15.12 -2.12 2.19
N GLU A 2 -16.34 -1.60 2.29
CA GLU A 2 -17.47 -2.14 1.52
C GLU A 2 -17.49 -1.49 0.15
N LEU A 3 -17.79 -2.29 -0.88
CA LEU A 3 -17.92 -1.83 -2.26
C LEU A 3 -19.35 -1.34 -2.47
N MET A 4 -19.49 -0.21 -3.14
CA MET A 4 -20.78 0.29 -3.63
C MET A 4 -21.21 -0.55 -4.84
N GLU A 5 -22.51 -0.56 -5.13
CA GLU A 5 -23.08 -1.33 -6.25
C GLU A 5 -22.39 -1.00 -7.60
N ASP A 6 -22.16 0.29 -7.86
CA ASP A 6 -21.47 0.79 -9.06
C ASP A 6 -19.97 0.44 -9.13
N ASP A 7 -19.31 0.10 -8.02
CA ASP A 7 -17.86 -0.08 -8.02
C ASP A 7 -17.44 -1.29 -8.85
N PHE A 8 -18.30 -2.31 -8.95
CA PHE A 8 -18.02 -3.49 -9.77
C PHE A 8 -17.96 -3.13 -11.25
N ASP A 9 -18.98 -2.44 -11.75
CA ASP A 9 -19.06 -2.04 -13.16
C ASP A 9 -17.92 -1.08 -13.53
N ARG A 10 -17.62 -0.10 -12.66
CA ARG A 10 -16.52 0.84 -12.88
C ARG A 10 -15.16 0.16 -12.95
N ARG A 11 -14.93 -0.87 -12.13
CA ARG A 11 -13.68 -1.65 -12.14
C ARG A 11 -13.53 -2.46 -13.42
N ILE A 12 -14.62 -3.07 -13.91
CA ILE A 12 -14.62 -3.81 -15.17
C ILE A 12 -14.37 -2.86 -16.34
N GLN A 13 -15.10 -1.74 -16.40
CA GLN A 13 -14.92 -0.71 -17.44
C GLN A 13 -13.47 -0.21 -17.49
N PHE A 14 -12.85 0.03 -16.33
CA PHE A 14 -11.45 0.43 -16.26
C PHE A 14 -10.53 -0.65 -16.85
N CYS A 15 -10.73 -1.93 -16.50
CA CYS A 15 -9.93 -3.02 -17.03
C CYS A 15 -10.06 -3.15 -18.55
N GLU A 16 -11.27 -3.08 -19.09
CA GLU A 16 -11.54 -3.14 -20.53
C GLU A 16 -10.84 -2.00 -21.29
N GLU A 17 -10.96 -0.77 -20.79
CA GLU A 17 -10.32 0.41 -21.39
C GLU A 17 -8.79 0.30 -21.33
N LEU A 18 -8.24 -0.13 -20.19
CA LEU A 18 -6.79 -0.30 -20.03
C LEU A 18 -6.24 -1.35 -21.01
N MET A 19 -6.93 -2.48 -21.16
CA MET A 19 -6.57 -3.51 -22.13
C MET A 19 -6.60 -2.97 -23.55
N HIS A 20 -7.68 -2.28 -23.94
CA HIS A 20 -7.79 -1.69 -25.28
C HIS A 20 -6.64 -0.71 -25.60
N ARG A 21 -6.23 0.11 -24.61
CA ARG A 21 -5.07 1.01 -24.78
C ARG A 21 -3.75 0.27 -24.94
N CYS A 22 -3.57 -0.83 -24.21
CA CYS A 22 -2.38 -1.67 -24.34
C CYS A 22 -2.32 -2.39 -25.69
N ASP A 23 -3.47 -2.87 -26.20
CA ASP A 23 -3.58 -3.51 -27.52
C ASP A 23 -3.28 -2.52 -28.65
N ASN A 24 -3.76 -1.28 -28.53
CA ASN A 24 -3.51 -0.22 -29.52
C ASN A 24 -2.07 0.31 -29.49
N ASN A 25 -1.42 0.30 -28.32
CA ASN A 25 -0.05 0.76 -28.14
C ASN A 25 0.66 -0.05 -27.05
N ALA A 26 1.55 -0.96 -27.48
CA ALA A 26 2.34 -1.80 -26.58
C ALA A 26 3.21 -1.01 -25.57
N ASN A 27 3.53 0.25 -25.86
CA ASN A 27 4.31 1.11 -24.97
C ASN A 27 3.43 1.99 -24.05
N PHE A 28 2.10 1.87 -24.10
CA PHE A 28 1.19 2.75 -23.35
C PHE A 28 1.56 2.82 -21.86
N LEU A 29 1.83 1.68 -21.23
CA LEU A 29 2.18 1.61 -19.81
C LEU A 29 3.50 2.30 -19.46
N ASN A 30 4.42 2.47 -20.41
CA ASN A 30 5.69 3.17 -20.16
C ASN A 30 5.49 4.67 -19.92
N PHE A 31 4.32 5.21 -20.29
CA PHE A 31 3.95 6.61 -20.05
C PHE A 31 3.05 6.78 -18.81
N VAL A 32 2.78 5.70 -18.07
CA VAL A 32 1.97 5.74 -16.85
C VAL A 32 2.90 5.72 -15.65
N ILE A 33 2.81 6.76 -14.83
CA ILE A 33 3.48 6.84 -13.52
C ILE A 33 2.40 6.67 -12.45
N PHE A 34 2.53 5.60 -11.66
CA PHE A 34 1.65 5.36 -10.53
C PHE A 34 2.17 6.07 -9.30
N SER A 35 1.28 6.75 -8.58
CA SER A 35 1.60 7.33 -7.29
C SER A 35 0.70 6.77 -6.19
N ASP A 36 1.21 6.79 -4.96
CA ASP A 36 0.47 6.33 -3.77
C ASP A 36 0.91 7.11 -2.53
N GLU A 37 0.05 7.10 -1.51
CA GLU A 37 0.36 7.59 -0.16
C GLU A 37 0.44 6.41 0.80
N ALA A 38 1.56 6.30 1.51
CA ALA A 38 1.75 5.30 2.56
C ALA A 38 1.98 5.95 3.92
N THR A 39 1.29 5.43 4.93
CA THR A 39 1.42 5.86 6.33
C THR A 39 2.23 4.86 7.15
N PHE A 40 3.32 5.31 7.76
CA PHE A 40 4.19 4.53 8.64
C PHE A 40 4.03 4.96 10.09
N GLN A 41 3.98 4.00 11.01
CA GLN A 41 3.99 4.27 12.46
C GLN A 41 5.38 3.99 13.03
N ILE A 42 5.93 4.96 13.76
CA ILE A 42 7.30 4.91 14.31
C ILE A 42 7.35 4.19 15.68
N ASN A 43 6.20 3.75 16.21
CA ASN A 43 6.08 3.08 17.51
C ASN A 43 6.58 1.61 17.53
N GLY A 44 7.37 1.17 16.56
CA GLY A 44 7.92 -0.19 16.50
C GLY A 44 6.89 -1.28 16.17
N ALA A 45 5.61 -0.94 15.98
CA ALA A 45 4.60 -1.85 15.45
C ALA A 45 4.72 -1.93 13.93
N ALA A 46 5.89 -2.36 13.43
CA ALA A 46 6.01 -2.78 12.04
C ALA A 46 4.98 -3.89 11.80
N ASN A 47 4.16 -3.74 10.76
CA ASN A 47 3.06 -4.65 10.46
C ASN A 47 3.58 -6.10 10.35
N ARG A 48 3.24 -6.92 11.34
CA ARG A 48 3.87 -8.24 11.60
C ARG A 48 3.60 -9.28 10.50
N HIS A 49 2.74 -8.96 9.53
CA HIS A 49 2.44 -9.82 8.40
C HIS A 49 3.59 -9.97 7.40
N ASN A 50 4.49 -8.97 7.26
CA ASN A 50 5.57 -9.00 6.26
C ASN A 50 6.99 -9.05 6.84
N CYS A 51 7.17 -8.92 8.17
CA CYS A 51 8.50 -8.89 8.79
C CYS A 51 8.63 -9.98 9.85
N LYS A 52 9.35 -11.06 9.51
CA LYS A 52 9.74 -12.10 10.47
C LYS A 52 11.22 -11.98 10.80
N TYR A 53 11.51 -11.42 11.97
CA TYR A 53 12.87 -11.34 12.49
C TYR A 53 13.15 -12.58 13.36
N TRP A 54 14.27 -13.26 13.10
CA TRP A 54 14.80 -14.31 13.96
C TRP A 54 16.04 -13.76 14.67
N SER A 55 16.10 -13.95 15.99
CA SER A 55 17.27 -13.60 16.80
C SER A 55 17.41 -14.64 17.90
N ASP A 56 18.64 -15.07 18.17
CA ASP A 56 18.96 -16.04 19.22
C ASP A 56 18.76 -15.45 20.64
N LYS A 57 18.60 -14.13 20.76
CA LYS A 57 18.28 -13.42 21.99
C LYS A 57 17.04 -12.53 21.80
N ASN A 58 16.21 -12.45 22.84
CA ASN A 58 15.07 -11.53 22.85
C ASN A 58 15.58 -10.08 22.79
N LEU A 59 15.31 -9.40 21.69
CA LEU A 59 15.86 -8.06 21.40
C LEU A 59 15.20 -6.94 22.22
N HIS A 60 14.16 -7.21 23.02
CA HIS A 60 13.37 -6.18 23.74
C HIS A 60 12.99 -4.97 22.85
N TRP A 61 12.88 -5.20 21.54
CA TRP A 61 12.75 -4.17 20.51
C TRP A 61 11.35 -3.55 20.45
N MET A 62 10.35 -4.27 20.98
CA MET A 62 9.02 -3.72 21.26
C MET A 62 9.01 -3.17 22.67
N SER A 63 9.18 -1.86 22.79
CA SER A 63 8.66 -1.14 23.96
C SER A 63 7.15 -1.00 23.76
N ASP A 64 6.34 -1.35 24.77
CA ASP A 64 4.88 -1.19 24.74
C ASP A 64 4.54 0.32 24.84
N LEU A 65 4.85 1.05 23.78
CA LEU A 65 4.57 2.48 23.64
C LEU A 65 3.15 2.62 23.09
N ARG A 66 2.16 2.15 23.86
CA ARG A 66 0.77 2.58 23.70
C ARG A 66 0.68 4.02 24.19
N THR A 67 1.15 4.96 23.38
CA THR A 67 1.01 6.39 23.66
C THR A 67 -0.29 6.90 23.07
N GLN A 68 -0.94 7.84 23.76
CA GLN A 68 -2.10 8.58 23.24
C GLN A 68 -1.76 9.40 21.98
N TYR A 69 -0.47 9.65 21.75
CA TYR A 69 0.08 10.37 20.60
C TYR A 69 0.99 9.44 19.78
N PRO A 70 0.46 8.73 18.78
CA PRO A 70 1.27 7.93 17.86
C PRO A 70 2.10 8.85 16.95
N GLN A 71 3.38 8.52 16.77
CA GLN A 71 4.22 9.18 15.77
C GLN A 71 3.97 8.53 14.41
N ILE A 72 3.47 9.34 13.48
CA ILE A 72 3.05 8.92 12.14
C ILE A 72 3.87 9.68 11.09
N LEU A 73 4.31 8.97 10.06
CA LEU A 73 4.97 9.54 8.88
C LEU A 73 4.17 9.17 7.63
N ASN A 74 3.65 10.17 6.93
CA ASN A 74 3.05 9.98 5.61
C ASN A 74 4.09 10.22 4.53
N VAL A 75 4.16 9.31 3.57
CA VAL A 75 5.09 9.37 2.44
C VAL A 75 4.27 9.30 1.16
N TRP A 76 4.55 10.22 0.24
CA TRP A 76 3.99 10.25 -1.10
C TRP A 76 5.09 9.86 -2.08
N THR A 77 4.80 8.95 -3.00
CA THR A 77 5.75 8.52 -4.04
C THR A 77 5.03 8.35 -5.37
N GLY A 78 5.72 8.67 -6.46
CA GLY A 78 5.27 8.61 -7.85
C GLY A 78 6.45 8.91 -8.75
#